data_AF-A0A0S8JAB7-F1
#
_entry.id   AF-A0A0S8JAB7-F1
#
_cell.length_a   1.000
_cell.length_b   1.000
_cell.length_c   1.000
_cell.angle_alpha   90.00
_cell.angle_beta   90.00
_cell.angle_gamma   90.00
#
_symmetry.space_group_name_H-M   'P 1'
#
loop_
_entity.id
_entity.type
_entity.pdbx_description
1 polymer ?
#
loop_
_entity_poly.entity_id
_entity_poly.type
_entity_poly.pdbx_seq_one_letter_code
_entity_poly.pdbx_strand_id
1 'polypeptide(L)'
;MICLAHCAADRKNTIEYSQSGRGEKMIMGRITNRAIPLAAAMLVMLACGSWAMLWTPTGMERTPSPVEVEVLETTSAGTVLEIRVPGFSAEEIELAGEHYQLLTVPGAGRLTEEGRPAVPALAELVG
;
A
#
# COMPACT_ATOMS: atom_id res chain seq x y z
N MET A 1 11.22 -27.80 21.96
CA MET A 1 10.39 -28.48 22.98
C MET A 1 9.02 -27.80 22.96
N ILE A 2 7.93 -28.59 23.05
CA ILE A 2 6.49 -28.23 22.92
C ILE A 2 6.03 -28.16 21.46
N CYS A 3 4.92 -28.75 21.01
CA CYS A 3 4.26 -30.04 21.21
C CYS A 3 3.10 -30.02 20.19
N LEU A 4 2.86 -31.15 19.53
CA LEU A 4 1.70 -31.39 18.67
C LEU A 4 0.40 -31.45 19.48
N ALA A 5 -0.71 -30.94 18.91
CA ALA A 5 -2.01 -31.63 18.81
C ALA A 5 -2.98 -30.74 18.00
N HIS A 6 -3.38 -31.15 16.78
CA HIS A 6 -4.49 -32.04 16.44
C HIS A 6 -5.87 -31.36 16.39
N CYS A 7 -6.46 -31.34 15.18
CA CYS A 7 -7.88 -31.32 14.77
C CYS A 7 -8.03 -30.39 13.56
N ALA A 8 -8.65 -30.73 12.43
CA ALA A 8 -9.38 -31.92 12.02
C ALA A 8 -9.57 -31.79 10.49
N ALA A 9 -9.42 -32.87 9.73
CA ALA A 9 -10.01 -32.98 8.39
C ALA A 9 -10.17 -34.46 8.05
N ASP A 10 -11.20 -35.02 8.68
CA ASP A 10 -11.77 -36.33 8.48
C ASP A 10 -12.38 -36.47 7.08
N ARG A 11 -12.41 -37.72 6.58
CA ARG A 11 -13.13 -38.27 5.41
C ARG A 11 -12.67 -37.78 4.02
N LYS A 12 -12.13 -38.60 3.12
CA LYS A 12 -12.38 -40.03 2.83
C LYS A 12 -11.12 -40.62 2.17
N ASN A 13 -10.44 -41.56 2.81
CA ASN A 13 -9.44 -42.39 2.15
C ASN A 13 -9.79 -43.85 2.41
N THR A 14 -10.75 -44.36 1.63
CA THR A 14 -10.98 -45.80 1.52
C THR A 14 -9.83 -46.35 0.70
N ILE A 15 -8.78 -46.82 1.38
CA ILE A 15 -7.72 -47.61 0.74
C ILE A 15 -8.22 -49.05 0.67
N GLU A 16 -8.77 -49.45 -0.48
CA GLU A 16 -8.92 -50.86 -0.81
C GLU A 16 -7.53 -51.46 -1.07
N TYR A 17 -7.05 -52.26 -0.12
CA TYR A 17 -5.95 -53.18 -0.38
C TYR A 17 -6.48 -54.36 -1.19
N SER A 18 -6.15 -54.42 -2.47
CA SER A 18 -6.25 -55.63 -3.29
C SER A 18 -4.86 -56.03 -3.75
N GLN A 19 -4.31 -57.10 -3.15
CA GLN A 19 -3.19 -57.81 -3.74
C GLN A 19 -3.71 -58.66 -4.90
N SER A 20 -3.17 -58.47 -6.10
CA SER A 20 -3.03 -59.57 -7.04
C SER A 20 -2.01 -59.19 -8.12
N GLY A 21 -0.97 -60.01 -8.24
CA GLY A 21 0.11 -59.80 -9.16
C GLY A 21 -0.26 -60.05 -10.63
N ARG A 22 0.78 -59.87 -11.46
CA ARG A 22 0.85 -60.05 -12.92
C ARG A 22 0.73 -58.71 -13.66
N GLY A 23 1.83 -58.38 -14.33
CA GLY A 23 2.19 -57.03 -14.71
C GLY A 23 1.25 -56.34 -15.66
N GLU A 24 1.12 -55.03 -15.46
CA GLU A 24 0.78 -54.09 -16.52
C GLU A 24 1.28 -52.69 -16.12
N LYS A 25 1.59 -51.92 -17.14
CA LYS A 25 2.45 -50.74 -17.11
C LYS A 25 1.90 -49.66 -16.17
N MET A 26 2.78 -49.10 -15.35
CA MET A 26 2.51 -47.91 -14.55
C MET A 26 2.38 -46.70 -15.49
N ILE A 27 1.19 -46.45 -16.03
CA ILE A 27 0.87 -45.19 -16.70
C ILE A 27 0.76 -44.13 -15.61
N MET A 28 1.84 -43.36 -15.45
CA MET A 28 1.87 -42.13 -14.68
C MET A 28 0.85 -41.15 -15.30
N GLY A 29 -0.39 -41.21 -14.82
CA GLY A 29 -1.46 -40.29 -15.19
C GLY A 29 -1.10 -38.89 -14.72
N ARG A 30 -0.45 -38.12 -15.57
CA ARG A 30 -0.20 -36.70 -15.34
C ARG A 30 -1.58 -36.02 -15.35
N ILE A 31 -2.11 -35.71 -14.18
CA ILE A 31 -3.35 -34.94 -14.05
C ILE A 31 -3.05 -33.52 -14.54
N THR A 32 -3.10 -33.30 -15.85
CA THR A 32 -2.93 -31.98 -16.47
C THR A 32 -4.20 -31.18 -16.24
N ASN A 33 -4.35 -30.66 -15.02
CA ASN A 33 -5.50 -29.87 -14.64
C ASN A 33 -5.33 -28.45 -15.21
N ARG A 34 -5.86 -28.20 -16.41
CA ARG A 34 -5.76 -26.92 -17.14
C ARG A 34 -6.40 -25.73 -16.39
N ALA A 35 -7.11 -25.99 -15.30
CA ALA A 35 -7.71 -24.97 -14.43
C ALA A 35 -6.69 -24.27 -13.50
N ILE A 36 -5.56 -24.92 -13.19
CA ILE A 36 -4.54 -24.37 -12.29
C ILE A 36 -3.83 -23.11 -12.87
N PRO A 37 -3.40 -23.07 -14.14
CA PRO A 37 -2.73 -21.88 -14.66
C PRO A 37 -3.67 -20.66 -14.77
N LEU A 38 -4.97 -20.88 -15.04
CA LEU A 38 -5.96 -19.80 -15.14
C LEU A 38 -6.22 -19.13 -13.79
N ALA A 39 -6.37 -19.91 -12.73
CA ALA A 39 -6.55 -19.39 -11.39
C ALA A 39 -5.31 -18.60 -10.90
N ALA A 40 -4.11 -19.07 -11.23
CA ALA A 40 -2.86 -18.39 -10.90
C ALA A 40 -2.71 -17.04 -11.64
N ALA A 41 -3.07 -16.99 -12.93
CA ALA A 41 -3.02 -15.75 -13.71
C ALA A 41 -4.00 -14.68 -13.20
N MET A 42 -5.20 -15.09 -12.75
CA MET A 42 -6.20 -14.16 -12.20
C MET A 42 -5.76 -13.56 -10.86
N LEU A 43 -5.07 -14.33 -10.01
CA LEU A 43 -4.52 -13.87 -8.74
C LEU A 43 -3.39 -12.85 -8.94
N VAL A 44 -2.55 -13.03 -9.97
CA VAL A 44 -1.44 -12.11 -10.29
C VAL A 44 -1.95 -10.77 -10.81
N MET A 45 -3.02 -10.76 -11.61
CA MET A 45 -3.61 -9.53 -12.16
C MET A 45 -4.27 -8.64 -11.09
N LEU A 46 -4.80 -9.23 -10.00
CA LEU A 46 -5.34 -8.45 -8.87
C LEU A 46 -4.27 -7.73 -8.03
N ALA A 47 -2.99 -8.11 -8.15
CA ALA A 47 -1.92 -7.51 -7.35
C ALA A 47 -1.33 -6.21 -7.94
N CYS A 48 -1.71 -5.81 -9.15
CA CYS A 48 -1.17 -4.62 -9.82
C CYS A 48 -1.91 -3.30 -9.50
N GLY A 49 -2.93 -3.31 -8.63
CA GLY A 49 -3.85 -2.18 -8.46
C GLY A 49 -3.51 -1.16 -7.36
N SER A 50 -2.35 -1.25 -6.70
CA SER A 50 -2.05 -0.36 -5.57
C SER A 50 -1.29 0.88 -6.03
N TRP A 51 -2.00 1.89 -6.53
CA TRP A 51 -1.49 3.26 -6.60
C TRP A 51 -1.38 3.77 -5.16
N ALA A 52 -0.25 3.48 -4.54
CA ALA A 52 -0.02 3.81 -3.15
C ALA A 52 0.41 5.28 -3.06
N MET A 53 -0.41 6.08 -2.36
CA MET A 53 -0.03 7.38 -1.86
C MET A 53 1.24 7.22 -1.00
N LEU A 54 2.38 7.66 -1.52
CA LEU A 54 3.67 7.45 -0.87
C LEU A 54 4.03 8.66 -0.01
N TRP A 55 4.28 8.42 1.28
CA TRP A 55 4.83 9.43 2.20
C TRP A 55 6.32 9.65 1.92
N THR A 56 6.68 10.91 1.70
CA THR A 56 8.05 11.38 1.52
C THR A 56 8.43 12.27 2.71
N PRO A 57 9.27 11.76 3.64
CA PRO A 57 9.73 12.56 4.77
C PRO A 57 10.76 13.60 4.33
N THR A 58 10.70 14.80 4.89
CA THR A 58 11.75 15.83 4.75
C THR A 58 12.78 15.72 5.87
N GLY A 59 12.41 15.11 7.00
CA GLY A 59 13.24 14.90 8.17
C GLY A 59 13.35 13.43 8.59
N MET A 60 13.48 13.20 9.89
CA MET A 60 13.59 11.86 10.47
C MET A 60 12.23 11.20 10.74
N GLU A 61 11.11 11.95 10.70
CA GLU A 61 9.79 11.40 10.92
C GLU A 61 9.36 10.49 9.76
N ARG A 62 9.24 9.19 10.04
CA ARG A 62 8.82 8.20 9.03
C ARG A 62 7.30 8.08 8.88
N THR A 63 6.56 8.70 9.78
CA THR A 63 5.10 8.68 9.80
C THR A 63 4.55 10.05 9.47
N PRO A 64 3.45 10.15 8.71
CA PRO A 64 2.78 11.42 8.48
C PRO A 64 2.41 12.12 9.80
N SER A 65 2.90 13.34 9.98
CA SER A 65 2.53 14.23 11.08
C SER A 65 2.09 15.60 10.55
N PRO A 66 1.25 16.34 11.31
CA PRO A 66 0.89 17.72 10.96
C PRO A 66 2.10 18.65 10.88
N VAL A 67 1.97 19.74 10.14
CA VAL A 67 2.95 20.84 10.18
C VAL A 67 2.93 21.48 11.57
N GLU A 68 4.11 21.71 12.14
CA GLU A 68 4.26 22.41 13.42
C GLU A 68 4.62 23.87 13.17
N VAL A 69 3.94 24.79 13.86
CA VAL A 69 4.20 26.23 13.80
C VAL A 69 4.45 26.72 15.22
N GLU A 70 5.63 27.28 15.46
CA GLU A 70 6.06 27.78 16.76
C GLU A 70 6.43 29.26 16.67
N VAL A 71 6.00 30.06 17.64
CA VAL A 71 6.42 31.47 17.77
C VAL A 71 7.72 31.50 18.57
N LEU A 72 8.82 31.82 17.90
CA LEU A 72 10.12 31.91 18.56
C LEU A 72 10.29 33.24 19.31
N GLU A 73 9.83 34.34 18.71
CA GLU A 73 9.97 35.68 19.27
C GLU A 73 8.87 36.61 18.78
N THR A 74 8.31 37.43 19.67
CA THR A 74 7.37 38.51 19.32
C THR A 74 7.90 39.81 19.88
N THR A 75 8.24 40.76 19.02
CA THR A 75 8.72 42.10 19.38
C THR A 75 7.86 43.17 18.71
N SER A 76 8.08 44.44 19.05
CA SER A 76 7.47 45.57 18.35
C SER A 76 7.93 45.70 16.89
N ALA A 77 9.03 45.06 16.51
CA ALA A 77 9.53 45.04 15.14
C ALA A 77 8.91 43.91 14.29
N GLY A 78 8.34 42.89 14.93
CA GLY A 78 7.68 41.77 14.25
C GLY A 78 7.71 40.47 15.05
N THR A 79 7.16 39.43 14.43
CA THR A 79 7.06 38.08 14.98
C THR A 79 7.91 37.11 14.15
N VAL A 80 8.75 36.33 14.81
CA VAL A 80 9.53 35.26 14.20
C VAL A 80 8.81 33.93 14.44
N LEU A 81 8.46 33.26 13.35
CA LEU A 81 7.80 31.96 13.36
C LEU A 81 8.78 30.90 12.85
N GLU A 82 8.83 29.76 13.53
CA GLU A 82 9.41 28.53 13.01
C GLU A 82 8.29 27.65 12.45
N ILE A 83 8.45 27.18 11.22
CA ILE A 83 7.50 26.28 10.57
C ILE A 83 8.25 25.00 10.22
N ARG A 84 7.86 23.88 10.82
CA ARG A 84 8.45 22.56 10.56
C ARG A 84 7.48 21.71 9.77
N VAL A 85 7.86 21.41 8.51
CA VAL A 85 7.12 20.53 7.62
C VAL A 85 7.78 19.15 7.67
N PRO A 86 7.14 18.11 8.23
CA PRO A 86 7.76 16.78 8.45
C PRO A 86 7.85 15.94 7.17
N GLY A 87 7.02 16.25 6.17
CA GLY A 87 6.98 15.54 4.90
C GLY A 87 5.75 15.89 4.09
N PHE A 88 5.61 15.21 2.97
CA PHE A 88 4.44 15.29 2.10
C PHE A 88 4.12 13.92 1.52
N SER A 89 2.89 13.75 1.07
CA SER A 89 2.47 12.60 0.28
C SER A 89 2.29 13.01 -1.17
N ALA A 90 2.69 12.14 -2.08
CA ALA A 90 2.48 12.32 -3.51
C ALA A 90 1.54 11.22 -4.01
N GLU A 91 0.49 11.63 -4.70
CA GLU A 91 -0.44 10.76 -5.41
C GLU A 91 -0.32 11.06 -6.90
N GLU A 92 -0.17 10.03 -7.72
CA GLU A 92 -0.23 10.19 -9.17
C GLU A 92 -1.68 10.25 -9.62
N ILE A 93 -2.04 11.28 -10.38
CA ILE A 93 -3.39 11.48 -10.92
C ILE A 93 -3.32 11.65 -12.44
N GLU A 94 -4.32 11.13 -13.14
CA GLU A 94 -4.47 11.34 -14.58
C GLU A 94 -5.55 12.40 -14.84
N LEU A 95 -5.19 13.46 -15.57
CA LEU A 95 -6.11 14.53 -15.95
C LEU A 95 -5.91 14.84 -17.44
N ALA A 96 -6.98 14.72 -18.23
CA ALA A 96 -6.96 14.95 -19.67
C ALA A 96 -5.90 14.12 -20.45
N GLY A 97 -5.63 12.89 -19.99
CA GLY A 97 -4.65 11.98 -20.61
C GLY A 97 -3.19 12.26 -20.24
N GLU A 98 -2.95 13.23 -19.35
CA GLU A 98 -1.63 13.57 -18.83
C GLU A 98 -1.52 13.17 -17.36
N HIS A 99 -0.31 12.75 -16.97
CA HIS A 99 0.00 12.32 -15.60
C HIS A 99 0.53 13.49 -14.78
N TYR A 100 -0.08 13.73 -13.62
CA TYR A 100 0.32 14.76 -12.66
C TYR A 100 0.57 14.15 -11.29
N GLN A 101 1.31 14.88 -10.46
CA GLN A 101 1.44 14.56 -9.04
C GLN A 101 0.63 15.54 -8.21
N LEU A 102 -0.25 15.00 -7.38
CA LEU A 102 -0.93 15.72 -6.35
C LEU A 102 -0.15 15.62 -5.05
N LEU A 103 0.44 16.75 -4.63
CA LEU A 103 1.15 16.85 -3.37
C LEU A 103 0.17 17.20 -2.24
N THR A 104 0.29 16.50 -1.12
CA THR A 104 -0.53 16.73 0.09
C THR A 104 0.35 16.74 1.34
N VAL A 105 0.24 17.81 2.14
CA VAL A 105 0.88 17.92 3.46
C VAL A 105 -0.23 17.81 4.53
N PRO A 106 -0.07 17.01 5.59
CA PRO A 106 -1.10 16.87 6.62
C PRO A 106 -1.41 18.21 7.30
N GLY A 107 -2.69 18.56 7.36
CA GLY A 107 -3.16 19.84 7.92
C GLY A 107 -3.14 21.02 6.94
N ALA A 108 -2.52 20.88 5.78
CA ALA A 108 -2.56 21.91 4.74
C ALA A 108 -3.82 21.80 3.86
N GLY A 109 -4.36 22.95 3.46
CA GLY A 109 -5.34 23.04 2.39
C GLY A 109 -4.68 22.99 1.00
N ARG A 110 -5.48 23.12 -0.05
CA ARG A 110 -4.99 23.23 -1.43
C ARG A 110 -5.17 24.65 -1.92
N LEU A 111 -4.08 25.27 -2.37
CA LEU A 111 -4.16 26.50 -3.12
C LEU A 111 -4.12 26.15 -4.62
N THR A 112 -5.18 26.54 -5.32
CA THR A 112 -5.33 26.27 -6.75
C THR A 112 -5.68 27.57 -7.45
N GLU A 113 -4.89 27.94 -8.44
CA GLU A 113 -5.21 28.96 -9.44
C GLU A 113 -5.36 28.25 -10.79
N GLU A 114 -6.35 28.66 -11.58
CA GLU A 114 -6.57 28.07 -12.90
C GLU A 114 -5.32 28.21 -13.77
N GLY A 115 -4.88 27.11 -14.37
CA GLY A 115 -3.68 27.06 -15.19
C GLY A 115 -2.35 27.04 -14.41
N ARG A 116 -2.37 26.97 -13.07
CA ARG A 116 -1.16 26.84 -12.24
C ARG A 116 -1.12 25.52 -11.49
N PRO A 117 0.09 25.04 -11.13
CA PRO A 117 0.23 23.87 -10.27
C PRO A 117 -0.50 24.07 -8.93
N ALA A 118 -1.31 23.09 -8.55
CA ALA A 118 -1.87 23.03 -7.22
C ALA A 118 -0.76 22.78 -6.19
N VAL A 119 -0.70 23.61 -5.15
CA VAL A 119 0.28 23.43 -4.08
C VAL A 119 -0.42 23.36 -2.71
N PRO A 120 0.11 22.58 -1.75
CA PRO A 120 -0.35 22.63 -0.38
C PRO A 120 -0.14 24.03 0.21
N ALA A 121 -1.14 24.53 0.94
CA ALA A 121 -1.08 25.82 1.62
C ALA A 121 -1.54 25.68 3.07
N LEU A 122 -0.75 26.24 3.99
CA LEU A 122 -1.07 26.33 5.41
C LEU A 122 -1.19 27.80 5.79
N ALA A 123 -2.20 28.14 6.58
CA ALA A 123 -2.39 29.47 7.15
C ALA A 123 -2.75 29.32 8.62
N GLU A 124 -2.04 30.05 9.48
CA GLU A 124 -2.27 30.09 10.92
C GLU A 124 -2.49 31.54 11.36
N LEU A 125 -3.42 31.74 12.30
CA LEU A 125 -3.67 33.04 12.89
C LEU A 125 -2.68 33.25 14.03
N VAL A 126 -1.91 34.34 13.95
CA VAL A 126 -0.97 34.76 14.98
C VAL A 126 -1.52 36.05 15.60
N GLY A 127 -1.71 36.07 16.92
CA GLY A 127 -2.29 37.19 17.67
C GLY A 127 -1.81 37.24 19.10
#